data_AF-A0A8I0AA28-F1
#
_entry.id   AF-A0A8I0AA28-F1
#
_cell.length_a   1.000
_cell.length_b   1.000
_cell.length_c   1.000
_cell.angle_alpha   90.00
_cell.angle_beta   90.00
_cell.angle_gamma   90.00
#
_symmetry.space_group_name_H-M   'P 1'
#
loop_
_entity.id
_entity.type
_entity.pdbx_description
1 polymer ?
#
loop_
_entity_poly.entity_id
_entity_poly.type
_entity_poly.pdbx_seq_one_letter_code
_entity_poly.pdbx_strand_id
1 'polypeptide(L)'
;MIKQGCKDKEIYEKLGISKSTWSAKKSKNKKIRDAIDEATDERNSEVEEALFKNCKGYHYYEEVAFKCKKEIPQPDGSVIVEEEVEVKNVKKYSKPDLAAQKYWLNNKKKAFWKDDPHKVAQGNKSLKLKEKEMESKVII
;
A
#
# COMPACT_ATOMS: atom_id res chain seq x y z
N MET A 1 -2.33 -8.47 15.85
CA MET A 1 -3.51 -7.61 15.64
C MET A 1 -3.12 -6.28 14.99
N ILE A 2 -2.40 -5.39 15.69
CA ILE A 2 -2.06 -4.06 15.12
C ILE A 2 -1.05 -4.16 13.98
N LYS A 3 0.01 -4.98 14.15
CA LYS A 3 0.97 -5.33 13.07
C LYS A 3 0.31 -5.98 11.85
N GLN A 4 -0.84 -6.65 12.03
CA GLN A 4 -1.57 -7.34 10.95
C GLN A 4 -2.56 -6.41 10.22
N GLY A 5 -2.57 -5.11 10.55
CA GLY A 5 -3.45 -4.15 9.90
C GLY A 5 -4.86 -4.02 10.48
N CYS A 6 -5.13 -4.62 11.64
CA CYS A 6 -6.45 -4.53 12.24
C CYS A 6 -6.83 -3.08 12.58
N LYS A 7 -8.05 -2.69 12.21
CA LYS A 7 -8.60 -1.38 12.61
C LYS A 7 -8.90 -1.38 14.10
N ASP A 8 -8.90 -0.19 14.72
CA ASP A 8 -9.30 0.00 16.12
C ASP A 8 -10.60 -0.75 16.47
N LYS A 9 -11.57 -0.74 15.54
CA LYS A 9 -12.84 -1.46 15.64
C LYS A 9 -12.66 -2.96 15.90
N GLU A 10 -11.90 -3.60 15.05
CA GLU A 10 -11.64 -5.04 15.13
C GLU A 10 -10.85 -5.40 16.38
N ILE A 11 -10.00 -4.49 16.85
CA ILE A 11 -9.19 -4.69 18.05
C ILE A 11 -10.08 -4.71 19.29
N TYR A 12 -10.97 -3.73 19.48
CA TYR A 12 -11.83 -3.72 20.66
C TYR A 12 -12.93 -4.79 20.62
N GLU A 13 -13.44 -5.14 19.43
CA GLU A 13 -14.39 -6.24 19.24
C GLU A 13 -13.76 -7.58 19.62
N LYS A 14 -12.54 -7.87 19.15
CA LYS A 14 -11.83 -9.11 19.51
C LYS A 14 -11.38 -9.15 20.97
N LEU A 15 -11.15 -8.01 21.60
CA LEU A 15 -10.83 -7.92 23.03
C LEU A 15 -12.07 -7.92 23.92
N GLY A 16 -13.28 -7.87 23.35
CA GLY A 16 -14.54 -7.82 24.11
C GLY A 16 -14.70 -6.54 24.95
N ILE A 17 -14.04 -5.44 24.56
CA ILE A 17 -14.10 -4.17 25.27
C ILE A 17 -14.88 -3.12 24.48
N SER A 18 -15.50 -2.17 25.18
CA SER A 18 -16.16 -1.05 24.52
C SER A 18 -15.16 -0.10 23.86
N LYS A 19 -15.60 0.60 22.80
CA LYS A 19 -14.80 1.65 22.14
C LYS A 19 -14.28 2.71 23.12
N SER A 20 -15.11 3.13 24.07
CA SER A 20 -14.73 4.11 25.10
C SER A 20 -13.59 3.60 25.99
N THR A 21 -13.65 2.33 26.39
CA THR A 21 -12.60 1.66 27.16
C THR A 21 -11.30 1.56 26.37
N TRP A 22 -11.37 1.20 25.09
CA TRP A 22 -10.18 1.15 24.21
C TRP A 22 -9.51 2.52 24.06
N SER A 23 -10.28 3.57 23.79
CA SER A 23 -9.76 4.94 23.69
C SER A 23 -9.09 5.41 24.99
N ALA A 24 -9.72 5.14 26.15
CA ALA A 24 -9.13 5.47 27.45
C ALA A 24 -7.83 4.68 27.71
N LYS A 25 -7.75 3.42 27.26
CA LYS A 25 -6.56 2.59 27.42
C LYS A 25 -5.40 3.10 26.56
N LYS A 26 -5.69 3.56 25.34
CA LYS A 26 -4.70 4.18 24.44
C LYS A 26 -4.17 5.51 24.98
N SER A 27 -5.03 6.36 25.56
CA SER A 27 -4.59 7.66 26.07
C SER A 27 -3.82 7.55 27.39
N LYS A 28 -4.22 6.64 28.28
CA LYS A 28 -3.64 6.51 29.62
C LYS A 28 -2.37 5.65 29.68
N ASN A 29 -2.18 4.72 28.74
CA ASN A 29 -1.06 3.78 28.79
C ASN A 29 -0.03 4.07 27.69
N LYS A 30 1.10 4.64 28.10
CA LYS A 30 2.23 4.94 27.23
C LYS A 30 2.74 3.69 26.48
N LYS A 31 2.81 2.52 27.13
CA LYS A 31 3.28 1.28 26.49
C LYS A 31 2.39 0.85 25.33
N ILE A 32 1.08 1.03 25.45
CA ILE A 32 0.14 0.69 24.38
C ILE A 32 0.29 1.67 23.22
N ARG A 33 0.46 2.96 23.52
CA ARG A 33 0.68 3.98 22.50
C ARG A 33 1.98 3.73 21.74
N ASP A 34 3.09 3.54 22.46
CA ASP A 34 4.40 3.29 21.85
C ASP A 34 4.37 2.02 20.96
N ALA A 35 3.68 0.96 21.40
CA ALA A 35 3.51 -0.25 20.59
C ALA A 35 2.62 -0.05 19.33
N ILE A 36 1.66 0.88 19.36
CA ILE A 36 0.86 1.24 18.19
C ILE A 36 1.70 2.06 17.20
N ASP A 37 2.48 3.01 17.71
CA ASP A 37 3.34 3.88 16.91
C ASP A 37 4.40 3.03 16.20
N GLU A 38 5.09 2.13 16.92
CA GLU A 38 6.07 1.19 16.36
C GLU A 38 5.45 0.29 15.27
N ALA A 39 4.28 -0.30 15.54
CA ALA A 39 3.59 -1.13 14.55
C ALA A 39 3.13 -0.34 13.32
N THR A 40 2.90 0.96 13.45
CA THR A 40 2.53 1.84 12.33
C THR A 40 3.77 2.22 11.53
N ASP A 41 4.87 2.52 12.20
CA ASP A 41 6.15 2.85 11.57
C ASP A 41 6.73 1.66 10.79
N GLU A 42 6.65 0.44 11.34
CA GLU A 42 7.02 -0.79 10.64
C GLU A 42 6.23 -0.94 9.33
N ARG A 43 4.91 -0.76 9.39
CA ARG A 43 4.03 -0.87 8.21
C ARG A 43 4.29 0.23 7.18
N ASN A 44 4.53 1.45 7.63
CA ASN A 44 4.90 2.55 6.74
C ASN A 44 6.23 2.23 6.06
N SER A 45 7.20 1.67 6.78
CA SER A 45 8.50 1.28 6.25
C SER A 45 8.38 0.21 5.16
N GLU A 46 7.54 -0.81 5.36
CA GLU A 46 7.26 -1.84 4.35
C GLU A 46 6.69 -1.24 3.06
N VAL A 47 5.74 -0.31 3.20
CA VAL A 47 5.14 0.40 2.05
C VAL A 47 6.17 1.29 1.36
N GLU A 48 7.02 1.98 2.11
CA GLU A 48 8.10 2.80 1.55
C GLU A 48 9.10 1.95 0.77
N GLU A 49 9.46 0.76 1.26
CA GLU A 49 10.36 -0.15 0.57
C GLU A 49 9.74 -0.66 -0.74
N ALA A 50 8.47 -1.05 -0.71
CA ALA A 50 7.73 -1.48 -1.89
C ALA A 50 7.62 -0.33 -2.93
N LEU A 51 7.30 0.88 -2.47
CA LEU A 51 7.26 2.07 -3.33
C LEU A 51 8.63 2.35 -3.96
N PHE A 52 9.71 2.21 -3.19
CA PHE A 52 11.07 2.40 -3.70
C PHE A 52 11.45 1.37 -4.77
N LYS A 53 11.04 0.10 -4.59
CA LYS A 53 11.19 -0.94 -5.64
C LYS A 53 10.43 -0.55 -6.91
N ASN A 54 9.18 -0.09 -6.78
CA ASN A 54 8.39 0.39 -7.92
C ASN A 54 9.05 1.60 -8.62
N CYS A 55 9.65 2.52 -7.86
CA CYS A 55 10.33 3.69 -8.43
C CYS A 55 11.57 3.32 -9.26
N LYS A 56 12.29 2.26 -8.90
CA LYS A 56 13.51 1.83 -9.61
C LYS A 56 13.25 0.78 -10.68
N GLY A 57 12.09 0.12 -10.65
CA GLY A 57 11.86 -1.12 -11.36
C GLY A 57 12.56 -2.30 -10.69
N TYR A 58 12.02 -3.50 -10.89
CA TYR A 58 12.52 -4.72 -10.25
C TYR A 58 12.21 -5.94 -11.10
N HIS A 59 13.02 -6.99 -10.95
CA HIS A 59 12.71 -8.29 -11.54
C HIS A 59 11.83 -9.10 -10.58
N TYR A 60 10.86 -9.80 -11.14
CA TYR A 60 10.00 -10.71 -10.39
C TYR A 60 9.78 -12.00 -11.19
N TYR A 61 9.43 -13.07 -10.48
CA TYR A 61 9.03 -14.33 -11.12
C TYR A 61 7.51 -14.39 -11.13
N GLU A 62 6.96 -14.76 -12.28
CA GLU A 62 5.54 -15.02 -12.44
C GLU A 62 5.36 -16.50 -12.73
N GLU A 63 4.50 -17.14 -11.94
CA GLU A 63 4.09 -18.53 -12.16
C GLU A 63 3.15 -18.57 -13.36
N VAL A 64 3.60 -19.15 -14.45
CA VAL A 64 2.80 -19.35 -15.66
C VAL A 64 2.55 -20.84 -15.83
N ALA A 65 1.28 -21.20 -15.94
CA ALA A 65 0.86 -22.57 -16.23
C ALA A 65 1.03 -22.85 -17.73
N PHE A 66 1.88 -23.81 -18.07
CA PHE A 66 2.03 -24.32 -19.42
C PHE A 66 1.32 -25.65 -19.54
N LYS A 67 0.48 -25.79 -20.57
CA LYS A 67 -0.10 -27.09 -20.94
C LYS A 67 0.96 -27.87 -21.68
N CYS A 68 1.49 -28.92 -21.05
CA CYS A 68 2.44 -29.83 -21.65
C CYS A 68 1.70 -31.12 -22.02
N LYS A 69 1.93 -31.61 -23.24
CA LYS A 69 1.49 -32.94 -23.65
C LYS A 69 2.65 -33.90 -23.42
N LYS A 70 2.47 -34.87 -22.52
CA LYS A 70 3.43 -35.96 -22.35
C LYS A 70 2.93 -37.16 -23.14
N GLU A 71 3.76 -37.60 -24.08
CA GLU A 71 3.56 -38.85 -24.81
C GLU A 71 4.14 -39.97 -23.96
N ILE A 72 3.28 -40.82 -23.41
CA ILE A 72 3.68 -41.99 -22.65
C ILE A 72 3.57 -43.20 -23.59
N PRO A 73 4.70 -43.75 -24.07
CA PRO A 73 4.68 -44.93 -24.93
C PRO A 73 4.25 -46.14 -24.11
N GLN A 74 3.22 -46.84 -24.58
CA GLN A 74 2.78 -48.08 -23.97
C GLN A 74 3.52 -49.30 -24.54
N PRO A 75 3.56 -50.42 -23.79
CA PRO A 75 4.20 -51.65 -24.23
C PRO A 75 3.61 -52.26 -25.52
N ASP A 76 2.38 -51.87 -25.92
CA ASP A 76 1.71 -52.36 -27.13
C ASP A 76 2.05 -51.55 -28.41
N GLY A 77 2.89 -50.51 -28.29
CA GLY A 77 3.25 -49.61 -29.39
C GLY A 77 2.30 -48.42 -29.59
N SER A 78 1.22 -48.30 -28.81
CA SER A 78 0.36 -47.11 -28.78
C SER A 78 0.96 -46.02 -27.89
N VAL A 79 0.64 -44.77 -28.23
CA VAL A 79 1.08 -43.58 -27.48
C VAL A 79 -0.15 -42.93 -26.84
N ILE A 80 -0.20 -42.90 -25.52
CA ILE A 80 -1.20 -42.11 -24.80
C ILE A 80 -0.64 -40.70 -24.62
N VAL A 81 -1.39 -39.71 -25.09
CA VAL A 81 -1.09 -38.30 -24.89
C VAL A 81 -1.82 -37.84 -23.64
N GLU A 82 -1.09 -37.70 -22.54
CA GLU A 82 -1.61 -37.12 -21.30
C GLU A 82 -1.37 -35.60 -21.29
N GLU A 83 -2.41 -34.82 -21.02
CA GLU A 83 -2.30 -33.37 -20.86
C GLU A 83 -2.00 -33.04 -19.40
N GLU A 84 -0.76 -32.63 -19.11
CA GLU A 84 -0.33 -32.21 -17.77
C GLU A 84 -0.12 -30.69 -17.75
N VAL A 85 -0.51 -30.04 -16.65
CA VAL A 85 -0.28 -28.61 -16.45
C VAL A 85 0.97 -28.43 -15.60
N GLU A 86 2.04 -27.94 -16.20
CA GLU A 86 3.30 -27.65 -15.50
C GLU A 86 3.38 -26.15 -15.18
N VAL A 87 3.58 -25.81 -13.90
CA VAL A 87 3.77 -24.43 -13.46
C VAL A 87 5.25 -24.08 -13.52
N LYS A 88 5.63 -23.10 -14.35
CA LYS A 88 7.02 -22.62 -14.45
C LYS A 88 7.15 -21.17 -14.01
N ASN A 89 8.26 -20.87 -13.35
CA ASN A 89 8.63 -19.52 -12.95
C ASN A 89 9.30 -18.79 -14.11
N VAL A 90 8.62 -17.79 -14.67
CA VAL A 90 9.18 -16.93 -15.73
C VAL A 90 9.69 -15.63 -15.11
N LYS A 91 10.97 -15.32 -15.35
CA LYS A 91 11.58 -14.05 -14.89
C LYS A 91 11.08 -12.90 -15.77
N LYS A 92 10.36 -11.94 -15.18
CA LYS A 92 9.89 -10.72 -15.82
C LYS A 92 10.56 -9.49 -15.20
N TYR A 93 10.56 -8.37 -15.93
CA TYR A 93 11.03 -7.08 -15.44
C TYR A 93 9.85 -6.12 -15.34
N SER A 94 9.59 -5.65 -14.13
CA SER A 94 8.70 -4.53 -13.88
C SER A 94 9.47 -3.24 -14.11
N LYS A 95 9.10 -2.52 -15.17
CA LYS A 95 9.71 -1.23 -15.49
C LYS A 95 9.43 -0.20 -14.38
N PRO A 96 10.31 0.80 -14.19
CA PRO A 96 10.07 1.86 -13.23
C PRO A 96 8.74 2.57 -13.50
N ASP A 97 7.94 2.76 -12.46
CA ASP A 97 6.66 3.46 -12.56
C ASP A 97 6.84 4.98 -12.40
N LEU A 98 6.51 5.74 -13.44
CA LEU A 98 6.60 7.21 -13.46
C LEU A 98 5.71 7.86 -12.40
N ALA A 99 4.52 7.31 -12.13
CA ALA A 99 3.61 7.85 -11.12
C ALA A 99 4.19 7.65 -9.72
N ALA A 100 4.77 6.47 -9.44
CA ALA A 100 5.47 6.19 -8.20
C ALA A 100 6.67 7.13 -8.00
N GLN A 101 7.46 7.36 -9.04
CA GLN A 101 8.59 8.29 -9.01
C GLN A 101 8.13 9.73 -8.73
N LYS A 102 7.08 10.20 -9.42
CA LYS A 102 6.50 11.53 -9.19
C LYS A 102 6.02 11.69 -7.76
N TYR A 103 5.32 10.69 -7.23
CA TYR A 103 4.83 10.68 -5.85
C TYR A 103 5.99 10.72 -4.83
N TRP A 104 7.02 9.89 -5.03
CA TRP A 104 8.21 9.87 -4.19
C TRP A 104 8.94 11.22 -4.16
N LEU A 105 9.14 11.83 -5.33
CA LEU A 105 9.80 13.13 -5.47
C LEU A 105 8.98 14.25 -4.83
N ASN A 106 7.66 14.24 -4.99
CA ASN A 106 6.74 15.19 -4.36
C ASN A 106 6.76 15.10 -2.83
N ASN A 107 6.90 13.89 -2.28
CA ASN A 107 6.96 13.69 -0.84
C ASN A 107 8.33 14.05 -0.24
N LYS A 108 9.44 13.60 -0.86
CA LYS A 108 10.80 13.86 -0.34
C LYS A 108 11.32 15.27 -0.64
N LYS A 109 10.94 15.87 -1.77
CA LYS A 109 11.43 17.18 -2.24
C LYS A 109 10.29 18.05 -2.76
N LYS A 110 9.26 18.21 -1.92
CA LYS A 110 8.04 19.00 -2.21
C LYS A 110 8.31 20.41 -2.75
N ALA A 111 9.40 21.05 -2.31
CA ALA A 111 9.77 22.40 -2.76
C ALA A 111 10.19 22.44 -4.24
N PHE A 112 10.83 21.38 -4.74
CA PHE A 112 11.38 21.32 -6.10
C PHE A 112 10.43 20.66 -7.11
N TRP A 113 9.57 19.75 -6.65
CA TRP A 113 8.74 18.91 -7.52
C TRP A 113 7.24 19.20 -7.46
N LYS A 114 6.81 20.15 -6.61
CA LYS A 114 5.40 20.52 -6.43
C LYS A 114 4.71 20.71 -7.78
N ASP A 115 3.55 20.07 -7.95
CA ASP A 115 2.67 20.30 -9.09
C ASP A 115 2.36 21.81 -9.21
N ASP A 116 2.52 22.31 -10.43
CA ASP A 116 2.30 23.68 -10.94
C ASP A 116 2.14 24.79 -9.87
N PRO A 117 3.16 25.65 -9.67
CA PRO A 117 3.13 26.75 -8.72
C PRO A 117 1.89 27.65 -8.84
N HIS A 118 1.35 27.83 -10.04
CA HIS A 118 0.18 28.67 -10.29
C HIS A 118 -1.12 28.08 -9.73
N LYS A 119 -1.34 26.76 -9.87
CA LYS A 119 -2.55 26.10 -9.32
C LYS A 119 -2.55 26.10 -7.80
N VAL A 120 -1.40 25.85 -7.17
CA VAL A 120 -1.28 25.85 -5.71
C VAL A 120 -1.47 27.26 -5.13
N ALA A 121 -0.95 28.29 -5.81
CA ALA A 121 -1.14 29.68 -5.39
C ALA A 121 -2.61 30.11 -5.48
N GLN A 122 -3.33 29.72 -6.55
CA GLN A 122 -4.76 29.99 -6.68
C GLN A 122 -5.60 29.26 -5.63
N GLY A 123 -5.29 27.98 -5.37
CA GLY A 123 -5.93 27.19 -4.31
C GLY A 123 -5.79 27.86 -2.94
N ASN A 124 -4.57 28.24 -2.56
CA ASN A 124 -4.30 28.90 -1.29
C ASN A 124 -4.98 30.28 -1.17
N LYS A 125 -5.06 31.05 -2.26
CA LYS A 125 -5.82 32.31 -2.27
C LYS A 125 -7.30 32.06 -2.05
N SER A 126 -7.88 31.09 -2.73
CA SER A 126 -9.31 30.76 -2.60
C SER A 126 -9.67 30.26 -1.20
N LEU A 127 -8.78 29.49 -0.55
CA LEU A 127 -8.94 29.04 0.84
C LEU A 127 -8.93 30.22 1.82
N LYS A 128 -7.98 31.15 1.66
CA LYS A 128 -7.90 32.36 2.50
C LYS A 128 -9.11 33.28 2.37
N LEU A 129 -9.69 33.40 1.16
CA LEU A 129 -10.93 34.14 0.97
C LEU A 129 -12.09 33.46 1.70
N LYS A 130 -12.21 32.13 1.61
CA LYS A 130 -13.25 31.37 2.31
C LYS A 130 -13.11 31.43 3.84
N GLU A 131 -11.89 31.39 4.36
CA GLU A 131 -11.62 31.56 5.80
C GLU A 131 -12.12 32.94 6.28
N LYS A 132 -11.78 34.01 5.57
CA LYS A 132 -12.26 35.36 5.88
C LYS A 132 -13.78 35.51 5.77
N GLU A 133 -14.40 34.88 4.77
CA GLU A 133 -15.86 34.84 4.64
C GLU A 133 -16.53 34.07 5.77
N MET A 134 -15.91 32.99 6.27
CA MET A 134 -16.42 32.26 7.43
C MET A 134 -16.27 33.06 8.71
N GLU A 135 -15.10 33.66 8.96
CA GLU A 135 -14.85 34.52 10.13
C GLU A 135 -15.83 35.70 10.19
N SER A 136 -16.09 36.34 9.05
CA SER A 136 -17.05 37.45 8.98
C SER A 136 -18.51 37.02 9.18
N LYS A 137 -18.89 35.78 8.81
CA LYS A 137 -20.22 35.22 9.07
C LYS A 137 -20.44 34.75 10.50
N VAL A 138 -19.37 34.45 11.25
CA VAL A 138 -19.44 34.01 12.66
C VAL A 138 -19.59 35.20 13.63
N ILE A 139 -19.29 36.42 13.17
CA ILE A 139 -19.37 37.66 13.97
C ILE A 139 -20.78 38.31 13.90
N ILE A 140 -21.71 37.72 13.14
CA ILE A 140 -23.13 38.11 13.03
C ILE A 140 -23.99 37.06 13.73
#